data_AF-A0A8H4SSQ4-F1
#
_entry.id   AF-A0A8H4SSQ4-F1
#
_cell.length_a   1.000
_cell.length_b   1.000
_cell.length_c   1.000
_cell.angle_alpha   90.00
_cell.angle_beta   90.00
_cell.angle_gamma   90.00
#
_symmetry.space_group_name_H-M   'P 1'
#
loop_
_entity.id
_entity.type
_entity.pdbx_description
1 polymer ?
#
loop_
_entity_poly.entity_id
_entity_poly.type
_entity_poly.pdbx_seq_one_letter_code
_entity_poly.pdbx_strand_id
1 'polypeptide(L)'
;MESLVDLAERSMLVDYGNPMEVDDDDSSLVKTTETSTRIAKALGSDEKDLNSEPIQTFNKNYRQIVSDWNSLKDETRILNLASSSDPRIIRSFKIIDLVLCGRRGSTLLCRLANVHLMDLFSIVERLVSFERKSGHAVRKPHYRDASVALDIYMSAQEDRSNSSVLR
;
A
#
# COMPACT_ATOMS: atom_id res chain seq x y z
N MET A 1 0.84 31.27 4.68
CA MET A 1 -0.05 30.35 3.94
C MET A 1 0.64 29.00 4.06
N GLU A 2 0.32 28.24 5.11
CA GLU A 2 0.99 26.96 5.41
C GLU A 2 0.62 25.94 4.34
N SER A 3 1.61 25.16 3.90
CA SER A 3 1.44 24.16 2.86
C SER A 3 0.66 22.97 3.43
N LEU A 4 -0.18 22.33 2.61
CA LEU A 4 -0.86 21.08 2.99
C LEU A 4 0.14 19.94 3.26
N VAL A 5 1.40 20.09 2.83
CA VAL A 5 2.53 19.22 3.16
C VAL A 5 2.93 19.38 4.63
N ASP A 6 2.93 20.62 5.15
CA ASP A 6 3.32 20.94 6.53
C ASP A 6 2.31 20.39 7.56
N LEU A 7 1.05 20.20 7.13
CA LEU A 7 -0.03 19.65 7.96
C LEU A 7 0.01 18.12 8.05
N ALA A 8 0.66 17.44 7.09
CA ALA A 8 0.83 16.00 7.09
C ALA A 8 1.99 15.56 7.99
N GLU A 9 3.09 16.33 8.03
CA GLU A 9 4.24 16.03 8.88
C GLU A 9 3.95 16.23 10.37
N ARG A 10 3.03 17.15 10.71
CA ARG A 10 2.67 17.47 12.10
C ARG A 10 1.75 16.43 12.76
N SER A 11 1.18 15.50 11.98
CA SER A 11 0.29 14.43 12.47
C SER A 11 1.04 13.16 12.92
N MET A 12 2.36 13.09 12.77
CA MET A 12 3.15 11.88 13.07
C MET A 12 3.87 11.88 14.42
N LEU A 13 3.66 12.89 15.27
CA LEU A 13 4.17 12.90 16.65
C LEU A 13 3.05 12.49 17.61
N VAL A 14 2.88 11.18 17.78
CA VAL A 14 2.16 10.62 18.93
C VAL A 14 3.17 9.93 19.84
N ASP A 15 3.36 10.61 20.96
CA ASP A 15 3.86 10.22 22.29
C ASP A 15 4.04 8.70 22.55
N TYR A 16 5.29 8.26 22.65
CA TYR A 16 5.65 6.95 23.21
C TYR A 16 5.70 7.07 24.74
N GLY A 17 4.53 6.93 25.38
CA GLY A 17 4.41 6.79 26.83
C GLY A 17 4.83 5.39 27.31
N ASN A 18 5.93 5.37 28.07
CA ASN A 18 6.51 4.41 29.04
C ASN A 18 6.10 2.91 29.11
N PRO A 19 7.07 2.02 29.45
CA PRO A 19 6.91 0.57 29.38
C PRO A 19 6.15 0.02 30.59
N MET A 20 5.27 -0.94 30.32
CA MET A 20 4.59 -1.75 31.33
C MET A 20 5.53 -2.92 31.71
N GLU A 21 5.78 -3.07 33.01
CA GLU A 21 6.59 -4.15 33.60
C GLU A 21 6.06 -5.53 33.18
N VAL A 22 6.98 -6.42 32.79
CA VAL A 22 6.69 -7.80 32.42
C VAL A 22 7.06 -8.66 33.62
N ASP A 23 6.06 -9.31 34.20
CA ASP A 23 6.23 -10.33 35.25
C ASP A 23 7.06 -11.51 34.71
N ASP A 24 8.10 -11.84 35.46
CA ASP A 24 8.94 -13.03 35.29
C ASP A 24 8.10 -14.30 35.54
N ASP A 25 7.90 -15.12 34.51
CA ASP A 25 7.59 -16.54 34.72
C ASP A 25 8.41 -17.42 33.74
N ASP A 26 9.55 -17.82 34.28
CA ASP A 26 10.63 -18.62 33.72
C ASP A 26 10.28 -20.12 33.81
N SER A 27 9.84 -20.77 32.71
CA SER A 27 9.82 -22.25 32.69
C SER A 27 9.58 -23.00 31.36
N SER A 28 9.30 -22.33 30.23
CA SER A 28 9.01 -23.05 28.96
C SER A 28 10.14 -23.00 27.92
N LEU A 29 11.06 -22.03 28.04
CA LEU A 29 12.09 -21.74 27.03
C LEU A 29 13.36 -22.62 27.16
N VAL A 30 13.60 -23.18 28.34
CA VAL A 30 14.80 -23.99 28.64
C VAL A 30 14.66 -25.43 28.13
N LYS A 31 13.44 -25.97 28.04
CA LYS A 31 13.20 -27.36 27.61
C LYS A 31 13.27 -27.55 26.08
N THR A 32 12.92 -26.52 25.31
CA THR A 32 12.95 -26.54 23.82
C THR A 32 14.35 -26.35 23.26
N THR A 33 15.21 -25.62 23.98
CA THR A 33 16.61 -25.41 23.61
C THR A 33 17.44 -26.67 23.85
N GLU A 34 17.32 -27.33 25.01
CA GLU A 34 18.06 -28.58 25.29
C GLU A 34 17.74 -29.74 24.33
N THR A 35 16.49 -29.86 23.90
CA THR A 35 16.08 -30.89 22.93
C THR A 35 16.61 -30.59 21.52
N SER A 36 16.62 -29.32 21.11
CA SER A 36 17.18 -28.90 19.83
C SER A 36 18.70 -29.13 19.75
N THR A 37 19.43 -28.82 20.83
CA THR A 37 20.90 -29.00 20.88
C THR A 37 21.31 -30.47 20.82
N ARG A 38 20.49 -31.38 21.36
CA ARG A 38 20.76 -32.84 21.30
C ARG A 38 20.52 -33.41 19.90
N ILE A 39 19.54 -32.90 19.15
CA ILE A 39 19.26 -33.33 17.78
C ILE A 39 20.32 -32.79 16.81
N ALA A 40 20.73 -31.54 16.95
CA ALA A 40 21.80 -30.93 16.13
C ALA A 40 23.14 -31.67 16.30
N LYS A 41 23.48 -32.05 17.54
CA LYS A 41 24.71 -32.79 17.85
C LYS A 41 24.69 -34.25 17.37
N ALA A 42 23.51 -34.86 17.26
CA ALA A 42 23.35 -36.22 16.75
C ALA A 42 23.38 -36.29 15.21
N LEU A 43 23.13 -35.18 14.51
CA LEU A 43 23.02 -35.14 13.04
C LEU A 43 24.29 -34.70 12.31
N GLY A 44 25.38 -34.36 12.99
CA GLY A 44 26.69 -34.12 12.38
C GLY A 44 26.67 -33.17 11.16
N SER A 45 25.68 -32.29 11.09
CA SER A 45 25.43 -31.44 9.93
C SER A 45 25.85 -30.04 10.30
N ASP A 46 26.81 -29.51 9.53
CA ASP A 46 27.22 -28.11 9.56
C ASP A 46 25.99 -27.19 9.60
N GLU A 47 25.78 -26.56 10.76
CA GLU A 47 24.67 -25.65 11.08
C GLU A 47 24.65 -24.37 10.21
N LYS A 48 25.63 -24.22 9.31
CA LYS A 48 25.86 -23.00 8.53
C LYS A 48 25.11 -22.94 7.20
N ASP A 49 24.76 -24.08 6.59
CA ASP A 49 24.24 -24.07 5.21
C ASP A 49 22.71 -24.11 5.12
N LEU A 50 22.02 -24.76 6.05
CA LEU A 50 20.56 -24.92 6.01
C LEU A 50 19.77 -23.65 6.34
N ASN A 51 20.36 -22.72 7.11
CA ASN A 51 19.69 -21.48 7.53
C ASN A 51 19.86 -20.33 6.52
N SER A 52 20.66 -20.51 5.48
CA SER A 52 20.98 -19.46 4.52
C SER A 52 19.89 -19.32 3.44
N GLU A 53 19.26 -20.43 3.03
CA GLU A 53 18.30 -20.48 1.92
C GLU A 53 16.97 -19.74 2.20
N PRO A 54 16.35 -19.86 3.39
CA PRO A 54 15.12 -19.14 3.71
C PRO A 54 15.34 -17.62 3.78
N ILE A 55 16.45 -17.18 4.37
CA ILE A 55 16.80 -15.76 4.50
C ILE A 55 17.11 -15.16 3.12
N GLN A 56 17.85 -15.88 2.27
CA GLN A 56 18.13 -15.45 0.91
C GLN A 56 16.84 -15.33 0.08
N THR A 57 15.94 -16.30 0.21
CA THR A 57 14.63 -16.29 -0.46
C THR A 57 13.77 -15.11 0.01
N PHE A 58 13.70 -14.87 1.32
CA PHE A 58 13.02 -13.71 1.88
C PHE A 58 13.59 -12.39 1.32
N ASN A 59 14.91 -12.22 1.37
CA ASN A 59 15.57 -11.01 0.87
C ASN A 59 15.32 -10.78 -0.62
N LYS A 60 15.33 -11.84 -1.43
CA LYS A 60 15.01 -11.76 -2.85
C LYS A 60 13.57 -11.30 -3.08
N ASN A 61 12.61 -11.90 -2.37
CA ASN A 61 11.20 -11.54 -2.47
C ASN A 61 10.95 -10.10 -2.00
N TYR A 62 11.57 -9.69 -0.89
CA TYR A 62 11.49 -8.32 -0.39
C TYR A 62 11.97 -7.30 -1.42
N ARG A 63 13.16 -7.51 -1.99
CA ARG A 63 13.73 -6.62 -3.02
C ARG A 63 12.82 -6.51 -4.25
N GLN A 64 12.27 -7.63 -4.70
CA GLN A 64 11.33 -7.64 -5.82
C GLN A 64 10.07 -6.82 -5.51
N ILE A 65 9.44 -7.08 -4.36
CA ILE A 65 8.21 -6.36 -3.96
C ILE A 65 8.48 -4.86 -3.81
N VAL A 66 9.59 -4.46 -3.20
CA VAL A 66 9.96 -3.03 -3.07
C VAL A 66 10.16 -2.40 -4.45
N SER A 67 10.83 -3.10 -5.37
CA SER A 67 11.01 -2.64 -6.75
C SER A 67 9.66 -2.45 -7.46
N ASP A 68 8.80 -3.47 -7.42
CA ASP A 68 7.48 -3.43 -8.06
C ASP A 68 6.59 -2.34 -7.45
N TRP A 69 6.64 -2.17 -6.13
CA TRP A 69 5.93 -1.12 -5.41
C TRP A 69 6.41 0.27 -5.80
N ASN A 70 7.72 0.48 -5.91
CA ASN A 70 8.26 1.77 -6.37
C ASN A 70 7.84 2.06 -7.81
N SER A 71 7.91 1.07 -8.70
CA SER A 71 7.42 1.21 -10.08
C SER A 71 5.93 1.60 -10.12
N LEU A 72 5.09 0.95 -9.30
CA LEU A 72 3.67 1.28 -9.22
C LEU A 72 3.45 2.72 -8.76
N LYS A 73 4.16 3.16 -7.70
CA LYS A 73 4.09 4.55 -7.22
C LYS A 73 4.52 5.54 -8.30
N ASP A 74 5.60 5.26 -9.02
CA ASP A 74 6.11 6.16 -10.05
C ASP A 74 5.15 6.27 -11.25
N GLU A 75 4.60 5.13 -11.69
CA GLU A 75 3.62 5.08 -12.79
C GLU A 75 2.32 5.81 -12.47
N THR A 76 1.95 5.87 -11.19
CA THR A 76 0.70 6.45 -10.69
C THR A 76 0.91 7.82 -10.03
N ARG A 77 2.14 8.34 -10.03
CA ARG A 77 2.47 9.62 -9.41
C ARG A 77 1.80 10.77 -10.15
N ILE A 78 1.00 11.54 -9.43
CA ILE A 78 0.33 12.73 -9.96
C ILE A 78 0.87 13.95 -9.23
N LEU A 79 1.62 14.79 -9.96
CA LEU A 79 2.14 16.06 -9.45
C LEU A 79 1.25 17.22 -9.91
N ASN A 80 1.09 18.23 -9.05
CA ASN A 80 0.37 19.48 -9.34
C ASN A 80 -1.05 19.22 -9.88
N LEU A 81 -1.86 18.52 -9.09
CA LEU A 81 -3.22 18.17 -9.46
C LEU A 81 -4.16 19.37 -9.21
N ALA A 82 -4.68 19.95 -10.29
CA ALA A 82 -5.54 21.15 -10.20
C ALA A 82 -7.04 20.84 -10.24
N SER A 83 -7.44 19.70 -10.80
CA SER A 83 -8.86 19.34 -10.96
C SER A 83 -9.11 17.83 -10.88
N SER A 84 -10.27 17.45 -10.36
CA SER A 84 -10.75 16.07 -10.27
C SER A 84 -11.02 15.43 -11.63
N SER A 85 -11.14 16.24 -12.68
CA SER A 85 -11.30 15.79 -14.07
C SER A 85 -9.97 15.54 -14.79
N ASP A 86 -8.83 15.65 -14.10
CA ASP A 86 -7.52 15.42 -14.70
C ASP A 86 -7.39 13.97 -15.20
N PRO A 87 -7.06 13.75 -16.49
CA PRO A 87 -6.99 12.40 -17.08
C PRO A 87 -5.95 11.50 -16.40
N ARG A 88 -4.95 12.08 -15.72
CA ARG A 88 -3.95 11.31 -14.97
C ARG A 88 -4.57 10.54 -13.80
N ILE A 89 -5.67 11.03 -13.23
CA ILE A 89 -6.42 10.32 -12.17
C ILE A 89 -7.00 9.01 -12.73
N ILE A 90 -7.68 9.08 -13.87
CA ILE A 90 -8.22 7.92 -14.58
C ILE A 90 -7.11 6.92 -14.92
N ARG A 91 -5.98 7.41 -15.44
CA ARG A 91 -4.81 6.57 -15.75
C ARG A 91 -4.28 5.87 -14.50
N SER A 92 -4.13 6.57 -13.38
CA SER A 92 -3.66 5.98 -12.13
C SER A 92 -4.62 4.91 -11.61
N PHE A 93 -5.93 5.16 -11.61
CA PHE A 93 -6.92 4.13 -11.24
C PHE A 93 -6.81 2.87 -12.12
N LYS A 94 -6.65 3.04 -13.44
CA LYS A 94 -6.47 1.91 -14.36
C LYS A 94 -5.22 1.10 -14.03
N ILE A 95 -4.09 1.76 -13.77
CA ILE A 95 -2.80 1.10 -13.47
C ILE A 95 -2.88 0.33 -12.15
N ILE A 96 -3.44 0.94 -11.11
CA ILE A 96 -3.62 0.29 -9.80
C ILE A 96 -4.52 -0.94 -9.95
N ASP A 97 -5.64 -0.80 -10.65
CA ASP A 97 -6.58 -1.91 -10.82
C ASP A 97 -5.99 -3.08 -11.65
N LEU A 98 -5.06 -2.81 -12.58
CA LEU A 98 -4.34 -3.90 -13.28
C LEU A 98 -3.54 -4.78 -12.32
N VAL A 99 -2.97 -4.19 -11.27
CA VAL A 99 -2.28 -4.94 -10.22
C VAL A 99 -3.28 -5.72 -9.37
N LEU A 100 -4.38 -5.10 -8.97
CA LEU A 100 -5.41 -5.71 -8.11
C LEU A 100 -6.12 -6.90 -8.76
N CYS A 101 -6.39 -6.82 -10.07
CA CYS A 101 -6.97 -7.91 -10.85
C CYS A 101 -5.99 -9.09 -11.07
N GLY A 102 -4.83 -9.11 -10.41
CA GLY A 102 -3.84 -10.18 -10.49
C GLY A 102 -3.10 -10.26 -11.83
N ARG A 103 -3.26 -9.26 -12.71
CA ARG A 103 -2.57 -9.25 -14.02
C ARG A 103 -1.09 -8.85 -13.91
N ARG A 104 -0.67 -8.22 -12.82
CA ARG A 104 0.68 -7.64 -12.69
C ARG A 104 1.28 -7.68 -11.28
N GLY A 105 0.99 -8.67 -10.43
CA GLY A 105 1.53 -8.62 -9.07
C GLY A 105 1.44 -9.87 -8.21
N SER A 106 2.32 -9.91 -7.21
CA SER A 106 2.24 -10.85 -6.09
C SER A 106 1.11 -10.46 -5.13
N THR A 107 0.66 -11.39 -4.28
CA THR A 107 -0.36 -11.13 -3.24
C THR A 107 0.00 -9.95 -2.34
N LEU A 108 1.29 -9.79 -2.00
CA LEU A 108 1.76 -8.66 -1.19
C LEU A 108 1.68 -7.34 -1.96
N LEU A 109 2.03 -7.33 -3.24
CA LEU A 109 1.86 -6.13 -4.07
C LEU A 109 0.39 -5.75 -4.22
N CYS A 110 -0.53 -6.72 -4.34
CA CYS A 110 -1.97 -6.44 -4.35
C CYS A 110 -2.45 -5.76 -3.06
N ARG A 111 -1.91 -6.16 -1.90
CA ARG A 111 -2.24 -5.50 -0.62
C ARG A 111 -1.75 -4.05 -0.60
N LEU A 112 -0.54 -3.79 -1.08
CA LEU A 112 0.00 -2.42 -1.19
C LEU A 112 -0.79 -1.58 -2.21
N ALA A 113 -1.16 -2.17 -3.36
CA ALA A 113 -1.98 -1.51 -4.36
C ALA A 113 -3.37 -1.15 -3.83
N ASN A 114 -3.96 -1.97 -2.96
CA ASN A 114 -5.23 -1.64 -2.31
C ASN A 114 -5.10 -0.41 -1.40
N VAL A 115 -4.02 -0.31 -0.62
CA VAL A 115 -3.74 0.89 0.19
C VAL A 115 -3.59 2.11 -0.72
N HIS A 116 -2.80 1.97 -1.79
CA HIS A 116 -2.59 3.05 -2.76
C HIS A 116 -3.88 3.51 -3.46
N LEU A 117 -4.80 2.57 -3.71
CA LEU A 117 -6.12 2.87 -4.24
C LEU A 117 -6.90 3.77 -3.28
N MET A 118 -6.89 3.46 -1.98
CA MET A 118 -7.58 4.25 -0.95
C MET A 118 -6.94 5.63 -0.76
N ASP A 119 -5.61 5.74 -0.90
CA ASP A 119 -4.91 7.02 -0.90
C ASP A 119 -5.33 7.87 -2.09
N LEU A 120 -5.43 7.27 -3.29
CA LEU A 120 -5.89 7.97 -4.49
C LEU A 120 -7.35 8.44 -4.35
N PHE A 121 -8.25 7.60 -3.82
CA PHE A 121 -9.62 8.02 -3.49
C PHE A 121 -9.63 9.23 -2.55
N SER A 122 -8.83 9.18 -1.48
CA SER A 122 -8.74 10.28 -0.52
C SER A 122 -8.27 11.59 -1.16
N ILE A 123 -7.33 11.54 -2.11
CA ILE A 123 -6.87 12.71 -2.87
C ILE A 123 -8.00 13.27 -3.74
N VAL A 124 -8.69 12.42 -4.49
CA VAL A 124 -9.78 12.82 -5.39
C VAL A 124 -10.94 13.42 -4.59
N GLU A 125 -11.31 12.83 -3.47
CA GLU A 125 -12.34 13.37 -2.58
C GLU A 125 -12.01 14.77 -2.08
N ARG A 126 -10.77 14.99 -1.63
CA ARG A 126 -10.31 16.33 -1.19
C ARG A 126 -10.38 17.34 -2.34
N LEU A 127 -10.03 16.92 -3.55
CA LEU A 127 -10.04 17.77 -4.73
C LEU A 127 -11.46 18.16 -5.15
N VAL A 128 -12.38 17.20 -5.18
CA VAL A 128 -13.81 17.45 -5.41
C VAL A 128 -14.36 18.39 -4.33
N SER A 129 -13.98 18.17 -3.07
CA SER A 129 -14.37 19.04 -1.95
C SER A 129 -13.88 20.48 -2.16
N PHE A 130 -12.64 20.64 -2.62
CA PHE A 130 -12.06 21.94 -2.96
C PHE A 130 -12.81 22.61 -4.12
N GLU A 131 -13.03 21.90 -5.23
CA GLU A 131 -13.77 22.41 -6.39
C GLU A 131 -15.17 22.90 -6.00
N ARG A 132 -15.87 22.15 -5.14
CA ARG A 132 -17.19 22.54 -4.61
C ARG A 132 -17.12 23.80 -3.76
N LYS A 133 -16.16 23.89 -2.84
CA LYS A 133 -15.96 25.07 -1.98
C LYS A 133 -15.62 26.31 -2.79
N SER A 134 -14.88 26.15 -3.89
CA SER A 134 -14.52 27.24 -4.80
C SER A 134 -15.61 27.57 -5.83
N GLY A 135 -16.77 26.89 -5.81
CA GLY A 135 -17.88 27.14 -6.73
C GLY A 135 -17.73 26.53 -8.13
N HIS A 136 -16.67 25.75 -8.37
CA HIS A 136 -16.45 25.07 -9.66
C HIS A 136 -17.30 23.80 -9.83
N ALA A 137 -17.93 23.31 -8.76
CA ALA A 137 -18.80 22.14 -8.81
C ALA A 137 -20.05 22.32 -7.94
N VAL A 138 -21.23 22.02 -8.50
CA VAL A 138 -22.51 22.14 -7.79
C VAL A 138 -22.76 20.91 -6.92
N ARG A 139 -23.13 21.14 -5.65
CA ARG A 139 -23.52 20.07 -4.73
C ARG A 139 -24.92 19.54 -5.09
N LYS A 140 -25.01 18.26 -5.46
CA LYS A 140 -26.30 17.56 -5.59
C LYS A 140 -26.74 16.98 -4.24
N PRO A 141 -28.05 16.97 -3.91
CA PRO A 141 -28.56 16.30 -2.72
C PRO A 141 -28.10 14.83 -2.66
N HIS A 142 -27.71 14.36 -1.48
CA HIS A 142 -27.23 12.99 -1.22
C HIS A 142 -25.97 12.52 -1.98
N TYR A 143 -25.37 13.37 -2.81
CA TYR A 143 -24.23 13.00 -3.65
C TYR A 143 -22.95 13.67 -3.15
N ARG A 144 -22.19 12.92 -2.34
CA ARG A 144 -21.03 13.43 -1.59
C ARG A 144 -19.74 13.36 -2.41
N ASP A 145 -18.63 13.83 -1.83
CA ASP A 145 -17.32 13.86 -2.49
C ASP A 145 -16.88 12.43 -2.87
N ALA A 146 -17.06 11.47 -1.96
CA ALA A 146 -16.84 10.04 -2.20
C ALA A 146 -17.67 9.47 -3.35
N SER A 147 -18.92 9.93 -3.54
CA SER A 147 -19.77 9.48 -4.66
C SER A 147 -19.19 9.92 -6.00
N VAL A 148 -18.68 11.15 -6.08
CA VAL A 148 -18.01 11.65 -7.30
C VAL A 148 -16.72 10.87 -7.55
N ALA A 149 -15.92 10.65 -6.51
CA ALA A 149 -14.67 9.88 -6.63
C ALA A 149 -14.94 8.44 -7.10
N LEU A 150 -16.01 7.82 -6.59
CA LEU A 150 -16.46 6.50 -7.03
C LEU A 150 -16.89 6.49 -8.50
N ASP A 151 -17.65 7.49 -8.96
CA ASP A 151 -18.06 7.58 -10.37
C ASP A 151 -16.85 7.79 -11.31
N ILE A 152 -15.86 8.58 -10.89
CA ILE A 152 -14.58 8.73 -11.59
C ILE A 152 -13.88 7.35 -11.67
N TYR A 153 -13.82 6.61 -10.58
CA TYR A 153 -13.24 5.27 -10.58
C TYR A 153 -14.01 4.30 -11.51
N MET A 154 -15.34 4.30 -11.45
CA MET A 154 -16.18 3.43 -12.28
C MET A 154 -16.01 3.74 -13.77
N SER A 155 -15.99 5.02 -14.14
CA SER A 155 -15.72 5.44 -15.53
C SER A 155 -14.33 4.99 -16.01
N ALA A 156 -13.33 4.98 -15.12
CA ALA A 156 -12.01 4.45 -15.43
C ALA A 156 -12.03 2.94 -15.76
N GLN A 157 -12.99 2.17 -15.23
CA GLN A 157 -13.12 0.75 -15.51
C GLN A 157 -13.94 0.45 -16.76
N GLU A 158 -14.96 1.26 -17.07
CA GLU A 158 -15.82 1.08 -18.25
C GLU A 158 -15.04 1.13 -19.57
N ASP A 159 -14.00 1.98 -19.65
CA ASP A 159 -13.09 2.06 -20.80
C ASP A 159 -12.33 0.75 -21.12
N ARG A 160 -12.26 -0.19 -20.17
CA ARG A 160 -11.58 -1.48 -20.40
C ARG A 160 -12.36 -2.41 -21.33
N SER A 161 -13.66 -2.18 -21.48
CA SER A 161 -14.55 -2.92 -22.38
C SER A 161 -14.15 -2.78 -23.86
N ASN A 162 -13.38 -1.74 -24.20
CA ASN A 162 -12.92 -1.44 -25.55
C ASN A 162 -11.45 -1.86 -25.82
N SER A 163 -10.83 -2.66 -24.93
CA SER A 163 -9.41 -3.05 -25.05
C SER A 163 -9.12 -4.20 -26.03
N SER A 164 -9.82 -4.29 -27.15
CA SER A 164 -9.36 -5.09 -28.31
C SER A 164 -8.25 -4.40 -29.11
N VAL A 165 -7.79 -3.21 -28.70
CA VAL A 165 -6.93 -2.32 -29.53
C VAL A 165 -5.54 -2.03 -28.93
N LEU A 166 -5.15 -2.63 -27.81
CA LEU A 166 -3.75 -2.51 -27.33
C LEU A 166 -3.03 -3.85 -27.46
N ARG A 167 -2.52 -4.08 -28.68
CA ARG A 167 -1.57 -5.13 -29.05
C ARG A 167 -0.29 -4.49 -29.53
#